data_AF-A0A662X5Z6-F1
#
_entry.id   AF-A0A662X5Z6-F1
#
_cell.length_a   1.000
_cell.length_b   1.000
_cell.length_c   1.000
_cell.angle_alpha   90.00
_cell.angle_beta   90.00
_cell.angle_gamma   90.00
#
_symmetry.space_group_name_H-M   'P 1'
#
loop_
_entity.id
_entity.type
_entity.pdbx_description
1 polymer ?
#
loop_
_entity_poly.entity_id
_entity_poly.type
_entity_poly.pdbx_seq_one_letter_code
_entity_poly.pdbx_strand_id
1 'polypeptide(L)'
;MASMEVQFKGQAYPLALAEGSTATVGELQEQIEHVLGVPKDAQRLFQKRRRVDCSDATRLVADACDCGAQAPPLYLVAGASAEQIEEMRHTHSAVQAEQQIRVGVLAEMPPDGKVGVDPVCVLGLNQNKGQKILLRLRTDDLLGFRKFLRYVLLASTWRHGPLPCDRERRIHDAIRHLQAHYSVESVAKAVSLLHKIVSNIISHPADAKFRSIRKANRLFDGQVARFPECLEFLLALGFEDQTEKFVLVREDPALLWIGRSKLEVLLPAVA
;
A
#
# COMPACT_ATOMS: atom_id res chain seq x y z
N MET A 1 46.60 12.01 -35.23
CA MET A 1 45.75 11.41 -34.17
C MET A 1 44.87 12.51 -33.64
N ALA A 2 43.55 12.30 -33.55
CA ALA A 2 42.68 13.28 -32.91
C ALA A 2 42.74 13.05 -31.39
N SER A 3 43.32 14.00 -30.65
CA SER A 3 43.33 13.97 -29.19
C SER A 3 42.11 14.70 -28.65
N MET A 4 41.25 14.00 -27.90
CA MET A 4 40.12 14.61 -27.21
C MET A 4 40.39 14.66 -25.71
N GLU A 5 40.09 15.79 -25.07
CA GLU A 5 40.31 15.97 -23.63
C GLU A 5 39.06 15.60 -22.81
N VAL A 6 39.24 14.68 -21.85
CA VAL A 6 38.21 14.30 -20.88
C VAL A 6 38.63 14.72 -19.48
N GLN A 7 37.77 15.44 -18.78
CA GLN A 7 37.95 15.81 -17.39
C GLN A 7 37.32 14.78 -16.47
N PHE A 8 38.14 14.19 -15.59
CA PHE A 8 37.73 13.23 -14.57
C PHE A 8 38.42 13.55 -13.25
N LYS A 9 37.66 13.62 -12.15
CA LYS A 9 38.17 13.94 -10.80
C LYS A 9 39.04 15.22 -10.74
N GLY A 10 38.73 16.22 -11.56
CA GLY A 10 39.45 17.50 -11.59
C GLY A 10 40.76 17.48 -12.39
N GLN A 11 41.09 16.39 -13.08
CA GLN A 11 42.26 16.29 -13.97
C GLN A 11 41.82 16.06 -15.42
N ALA A 12 42.57 16.62 -16.37
CA ALA A 12 42.33 16.44 -17.80
C ALA A 12 43.18 15.27 -18.33
N TYR A 13 42.53 14.36 -19.04
CA TYR A 13 43.14 13.17 -19.63
C TYR A 13 42.97 13.24 -21.16
N PRO A 14 44.08 13.22 -21.93
CA PRO A 14 44.00 13.15 -23.38
C PRO A 14 43.68 11.72 -23.83
N LEU A 15 42.60 11.55 -24.58
CA LEU A 15 42.23 10.27 -25.22
C LEU A 15 42.63 10.29 -26.69
N ALA A 16 43.35 9.24 -27.12
CA ALA A 16 43.72 9.05 -28.51
C ALA A 16 42.56 8.34 -29.24
N LEU A 17 41.90 9.05 -30.16
CA LEU A 17 40.88 8.48 -31.04
C LEU A 17 41.42 8.32 -32.47
N ALA A 18 40.83 7.38 -33.22
CA ALA A 18 41.14 7.15 -34.62
C ALA A 18 40.94 8.45 -35.45
N GLU A 19 41.81 8.66 -36.44
CA GLU A 19 41.85 9.91 -37.20
C GLU A 19 40.60 10.09 -38.09
N GLY A 20 39.99 11.29 -37.98
CA GLY A 20 39.04 11.83 -38.95
C GLY A 20 37.63 11.24 -38.82
N SER A 21 36.70 12.02 -38.26
CA SER A 21 35.22 11.92 -38.37
C SER A 21 34.52 10.55 -38.27
N THR A 22 35.24 9.47 -37.97
CA THR A 22 34.78 8.06 -38.00
C THR A 22 34.83 7.41 -36.63
N ALA A 23 35.40 8.10 -35.64
CA ALA A 23 35.44 7.62 -34.26
C ALA A 23 34.02 7.38 -33.76
N THR A 24 33.75 6.17 -33.28
CA THR A 24 32.45 5.79 -32.74
C THR A 24 32.36 6.04 -31.24
N VAL A 25 31.15 6.22 -30.73
CA VAL A 25 30.90 6.34 -29.29
C VAL A 25 31.39 5.08 -28.55
N GLY A 26 31.29 3.90 -29.16
CA GLY A 26 31.83 2.65 -28.60
C GLY A 26 33.34 2.67 -28.39
N GLU A 27 34.10 3.14 -29.39
CA GLU A 27 35.57 3.29 -29.29
C GLU A 27 35.96 4.31 -28.21
N LEU A 28 35.21 5.41 -28.09
CA LEU A 28 35.41 6.38 -27.02
C LEU A 28 35.19 5.76 -25.64
N GLN A 29 34.11 5.00 -25.47
CA GLN A 29 33.80 4.32 -24.21
C GLN A 29 34.88 3.29 -23.85
N GLU A 30 35.40 2.56 -24.83
CA GLU A 30 36.53 1.62 -24.64
C GLU A 30 37.81 2.32 -24.21
N GLN A 31 38.15 3.44 -24.84
CA GLN A 31 39.33 4.22 -24.45
C GLN A 31 39.19 4.80 -23.05
N ILE A 32 38.00 5.24 -22.66
CA ILE A 32 37.72 5.70 -21.29
C ILE A 32 37.87 4.56 -20.29
N GLU A 33 37.36 3.37 -20.61
CA GLU A 33 37.49 2.20 -19.75
C GLU A 33 38.96 1.77 -19.61
N HIS A 34 39.72 1.76 -20.71
CA HIS A 34 41.13 1.38 -20.71
C HIS A 34 42.02 2.38 -19.96
N VAL A 35 41.80 3.70 -20.13
CA VAL A 35 42.65 4.75 -19.54
C VAL A 35 42.23 5.13 -18.12
N LEU A 36 40.92 5.22 -17.86
CA LEU A 36 40.36 5.72 -16.60
C LEU A 36 39.77 4.62 -15.72
N GLY A 37 39.68 3.37 -16.21
CA GLY A 37 39.16 2.23 -15.46
C GLY A 37 37.67 2.31 -15.14
N VAL A 38 36.91 3.14 -15.86
CA VAL A 38 35.46 3.31 -15.64
C VAL A 38 34.72 2.42 -16.63
N PRO A 39 33.92 1.43 -16.18
CA PRO A 39 33.23 0.51 -17.08
C PRO A 39 32.17 1.24 -17.92
N LYS A 40 31.91 0.77 -19.15
CA LYS A 40 31.10 1.48 -20.16
C LYS A 40 29.72 1.91 -19.66
N ASP A 41 29.09 1.07 -18.85
CA ASP A 41 27.75 1.28 -18.25
C ASP A 41 27.74 2.33 -17.13
N ALA A 42 28.89 2.59 -16.50
CA ALA A 42 29.08 3.60 -15.47
C ALA A 42 29.53 4.96 -16.04
N GLN A 43 29.82 5.07 -17.32
CA GLN A 43 30.32 6.31 -17.93
C GLN A 43 29.18 7.29 -18.18
N ARG A 44 29.15 8.39 -17.41
CA ARG A 44 28.22 9.50 -17.63
C ARG A 44 28.97 10.70 -18.16
N LEU A 45 28.85 10.92 -19.47
CA LEU A 45 29.52 12.00 -20.17
C LEU A 45 28.65 13.26 -20.21
N PHE A 46 29.26 14.41 -19.93
CA PHE A 46 28.61 15.71 -19.95
C PHE A 46 29.42 16.71 -20.79
N GLN A 47 28.71 17.50 -21.58
CA GLN A 47 29.27 18.62 -22.32
C GLN A 47 28.32 19.81 -22.23
N LYS A 48 28.85 21.01 -21.96
CA LYS A 48 28.03 22.25 -21.79
C LYS A 48 26.84 22.07 -20.83
N ARG A 49 27.01 21.32 -19.74
CA ARG A 49 25.96 20.97 -18.75
C ARG A 49 24.81 20.09 -19.30
N ARG A 50 24.95 19.50 -20.48
CA ARG A 50 24.03 18.50 -21.02
C ARG A 50 24.68 17.12 -20.97
N ARG A 51 23.86 16.10 -20.71
CA ARG A 51 24.31 14.71 -20.79
C ARG A 51 24.45 14.33 -22.26
N VAL A 52 25.60 13.78 -22.62
CA VAL A 52 25.83 13.22 -23.95
C VAL A 52 25.11 11.88 -24.03
N ASP A 53 24.36 11.68 -25.12
CA ASP A 53 23.68 10.42 -25.37
C ASP A 53 24.66 9.41 -25.96
N CYS A 54 25.15 8.51 -25.12
CA CYS A 54 26.05 7.42 -25.50
C CYS A 54 25.36 6.06 -25.52
N SER A 55 24.03 6.03 -25.73
CA SER A 55 23.23 4.80 -25.71
C SER A 55 23.51 3.91 -26.92
N ASP A 56 23.86 4.50 -28.06
CA ASP A 56 24.15 3.80 -29.31
C ASP A 56 25.66 3.81 -29.57
N ALA A 57 26.29 2.63 -29.50
CA ALA A 57 27.72 2.44 -29.69
C ALA A 57 28.18 2.71 -31.14
N THR A 58 27.27 2.63 -32.11
CA THR A 58 27.58 2.83 -33.55
C THR A 58 27.54 4.29 -33.97
N ARG A 59 26.98 5.16 -33.12
CA ARG A 59 26.89 6.60 -33.38
C ARG A 59 28.28 7.21 -33.44
N LEU A 60 28.47 8.15 -34.36
CA LEU A 60 29.72 8.89 -34.46
C LEU A 60 29.87 9.87 -33.30
N VAL A 61 31.10 10.02 -32.79
CA VAL A 61 31.42 10.99 -31.73
C VAL A 61 31.10 12.42 -32.18
N ALA A 62 31.22 12.72 -33.47
CA ALA A 62 30.89 14.04 -34.02
C ALA A 62 29.38 14.38 -33.97
N ASP A 63 28.52 13.37 -33.98
CA ASP A 63 27.06 13.55 -33.88
C ASP A 63 26.57 13.54 -32.42
N ALA A 64 27.40 13.04 -31.50
CA ALA A 64 27.10 12.93 -30.07
C ALA A 64 27.69 14.11 -29.26
N CYS A 65 28.87 14.60 -29.66
CA CYS A 65 29.63 15.63 -28.99
C CYS A 65 29.96 16.78 -29.95
N ASP A 66 30.02 18.00 -29.42
CA ASP A 66 30.59 19.13 -30.17
C ASP A 66 32.10 18.89 -30.29
N CYS A 67 32.59 18.40 -31.43
CA CYS A 67 34.01 18.18 -31.69
C CYS A 67 34.58 19.25 -32.65
N GLY A 68 35.59 20.00 -32.19
CA GLY A 68 36.25 21.06 -32.95
C GLY A 68 37.42 21.66 -32.16
N ALA A 69 38.26 22.47 -32.81
CA ALA A 69 39.48 23.03 -32.19
C ALA A 69 39.23 23.97 -30.98
N GLN A 70 37.98 24.40 -30.77
CA GLN A 70 37.51 25.21 -29.63
C GLN A 70 36.39 24.50 -28.85
N ALA A 71 36.28 23.18 -28.98
CA ALA A 71 35.25 22.41 -28.29
C ALA A 71 35.43 22.47 -26.77
N PRO A 72 34.34 22.62 -25.99
CA PRO A 72 34.43 22.55 -24.54
C PRO A 72 34.78 21.13 -24.09
N PRO A 73 35.51 20.99 -22.97
CA PRO A 73 35.99 19.70 -22.49
C PRO A 73 34.83 18.77 -22.11
N LEU A 74 35.03 17.48 -22.32
CA LEU A 74 34.08 16.45 -21.95
C LEU A 74 34.26 16.09 -20.47
N TYR A 75 33.20 16.16 -19.67
CA TYR A 75 33.25 15.80 -18.26
C TYR A 75 32.76 14.38 -18.05
N LEU A 76 33.59 13.52 -17.46
CA LEU A 76 33.23 12.18 -17.06
C LEU A 76 32.81 12.16 -15.58
N VAL A 77 31.64 11.61 -15.31
CA VAL A 77 31.20 11.23 -13.96
C VAL A 77 31.05 9.71 -13.93
N ALA A 78 31.81 9.05 -13.06
CA ALA A 78 31.67 7.62 -12.82
C ALA A 78 30.39 7.36 -11.99
N GLY A 79 29.42 6.67 -12.60
CA GLY A 79 28.28 6.10 -11.91
C GLY A 79 28.62 4.77 -11.24
N ALA A 80 27.63 4.16 -10.60
CA ALA A 80 27.71 2.74 -10.22
C ALA A 80 27.52 1.87 -11.46
N SER A 81 28.29 0.79 -11.60
CA SER A 81 28.08 -0.20 -12.65
C SER A 81 26.77 -0.97 -12.42
N ALA A 82 26.23 -1.58 -13.47
CA ALA A 82 25.04 -2.43 -13.40
C ALA A 82 25.25 -3.61 -12.45
N GLU A 83 26.44 -4.20 -12.44
CA GLU A 83 26.81 -5.27 -11.51
C GLU A 83 26.76 -4.81 -10.05
N GLN A 84 27.33 -3.65 -9.74
CA GLN A 84 27.28 -3.06 -8.39
C GLN A 84 25.85 -2.72 -7.97
N ILE A 85 25.02 -2.26 -8.90
CA ILE A 85 23.61 -1.95 -8.65
C ILE A 85 22.83 -3.23 -8.33
N GLU A 86 23.08 -4.32 -9.07
CA GLU A 86 22.39 -5.59 -8.85
C GLU A 86 22.87 -6.27 -7.55
N GLU A 87 24.17 -6.23 -7.25
CA GLU A 87 24.73 -6.71 -5.98
C GLU A 87 24.15 -5.92 -4.79
N MET A 88 24.06 -4.60 -4.91
CA MET A 88 23.44 -3.75 -3.88
C MET A 88 21.95 -4.06 -3.73
N ARG A 89 21.24 -4.33 -4.84
CA ARG A 89 19.82 -4.74 -4.81
C ARG A 89 19.67 -6.11 -4.13
N HIS A 90 20.50 -7.09 -4.45
CA HIS A 90 20.51 -8.40 -3.81
C HIS A 90 20.77 -8.28 -2.31
N THR A 91 21.77 -7.49 -1.92
CA THR A 91 22.11 -7.23 -0.51
C THR A 91 20.94 -6.55 0.21
N HIS A 92 20.31 -5.56 -0.42
CA HIS A 92 19.14 -4.88 0.13
C HIS A 92 17.95 -5.84 0.30
N SER A 93 17.65 -6.65 -0.72
CA SER A 93 16.58 -7.65 -0.66
C SER A 93 16.85 -8.74 0.37
N ALA A 94 18.10 -9.17 0.54
CA ALA A 94 18.49 -10.13 1.58
C ALA A 94 18.31 -9.53 2.99
N VAL A 95 18.82 -8.33 3.23
CA VAL A 95 18.63 -7.62 4.50
C VAL A 95 17.15 -7.36 4.78
N GLN A 96 16.37 -7.01 3.76
CA GLN A 96 14.92 -6.79 3.89
C GLN A 96 14.15 -8.09 4.17
N ALA A 97 14.59 -9.21 3.58
CA ALA A 97 14.04 -10.53 3.85
C ALA A 97 14.40 -11.04 5.25
N GLU A 98 15.62 -10.76 5.73
CA GLU A 98 16.04 -11.04 7.11
C GLU A 98 15.32 -10.15 8.12
N GLN A 99 15.09 -8.88 7.77
CA GLN A 99 14.27 -7.94 8.52
C GLN A 99 12.78 -8.15 8.24
N GLN A 100 12.29 -9.40 8.31
CA GLN A 100 10.85 -9.61 8.48
C GLN A 100 10.42 -8.83 9.72
N ILE A 101 9.70 -7.73 9.53
CA ILE A 101 9.12 -6.93 10.61
C ILE A 101 8.13 -7.84 11.33
N ARG A 102 8.63 -8.56 12.33
CA ARG A 102 7.83 -9.37 13.22
C ARG A 102 7.36 -8.47 14.33
N VAL A 103 6.06 -8.18 14.34
CA VAL A 103 5.43 -7.52 15.48
C VAL A 103 5.37 -8.55 16.61
N GLY A 104 6.24 -8.41 17.59
CA GLY A 104 6.28 -9.32 18.74
C GLY A 104 5.04 -9.18 19.60
N VAL A 105 4.76 -7.95 20.04
CA VAL A 105 3.61 -7.62 20.88
C VAL A 105 2.96 -6.33 20.39
N LEU A 106 1.64 -6.34 20.26
CA LEU A 106 0.83 -5.13 20.05
C LEU A 106 0.21 -4.73 21.39
N ALA A 107 0.39 -3.48 21.81
CA ALA A 107 -0.13 -2.98 23.08
C ALA A 107 -0.83 -1.62 22.91
N GLU A 108 -1.77 -1.33 23.80
CA GLU A 108 -2.41 -0.01 23.85
C GLU A 108 -1.52 0.99 24.61
N MET A 109 -1.37 2.20 24.06
CA MET A 109 -0.74 3.35 24.70
C MET A 109 -1.84 4.31 25.20
N PRO A 110 -1.73 4.84 26.44
CA PRO A 110 -2.66 5.84 26.96
C PRO A 110 -2.75 7.07 26.05
N PRO A 111 -3.94 7.69 25.93
CA PRO A 111 -4.10 8.90 25.18
C PRO A 111 -3.51 10.11 25.91
N ASP A 112 -2.19 10.28 25.88
CA ASP A 112 -1.54 11.49 26.42
C ASP A 112 -1.64 12.64 25.39
N GLY A 113 -2.14 13.78 25.86
CA GLY A 113 -2.34 15.00 25.05
C GLY A 113 -3.52 14.94 24.07
N LYS A 114 -4.00 16.09 23.61
CA LYS A 114 -5.10 16.22 22.64
C LYS A 114 -4.56 16.26 21.21
N VAL A 115 -5.12 15.40 20.35
CA VAL A 115 -4.68 15.32 18.95
C VAL A 115 -4.89 16.64 18.21
N GLY A 116 -3.81 17.23 17.71
CA GLY A 116 -3.81 18.50 16.96
C GLY A 116 -3.88 19.77 17.81
N VAL A 117 -3.84 19.66 19.15
CA VAL A 117 -3.84 20.79 20.08
C VAL A 117 -2.55 20.84 20.87
N ASP A 118 -2.09 19.70 21.40
CA ASP A 118 -0.85 19.63 22.15
C ASP A 118 0.35 19.37 21.22
N PRO A 119 1.54 19.94 21.52
CA PRO A 119 2.74 19.76 20.71
C PRO A 119 3.22 18.30 20.65
N VAL A 120 2.75 17.46 21.58
CA VAL A 120 3.06 16.01 21.63
C VAL A 120 1.79 15.24 21.29
N CYS A 121 1.61 14.95 19.99
CA CYS A 121 0.50 14.17 19.48
C CYS A 121 1.03 12.88 18.82
N VAL A 122 1.40 11.89 19.66
CA VAL A 122 1.92 10.60 19.19
C VAL A 122 0.77 9.59 19.05
N LEU A 123 0.62 9.00 17.85
CA LEU A 123 -0.42 8.00 17.56
C LEU A 123 0.05 6.55 17.72
N GLY A 124 1.36 6.33 17.70
CA GLY A 124 1.96 5.02 17.93
C GLY A 124 3.46 5.12 18.20
N LEU A 125 4.00 4.09 18.85
CA LEU A 125 5.41 3.97 19.21
C LEU A 125 5.92 2.58 18.81
N ASN A 126 7.01 2.55 18.04
CA ASN A 126 7.74 1.32 17.74
C ASN A 126 8.91 1.16 18.71
N GLN A 127 8.80 0.21 19.64
CA GLN A 127 9.89 -0.14 20.55
C GLN A 127 10.68 -1.34 20.02
N ASN A 128 12.01 -1.18 20.02
CA ASN A 128 12.97 -2.23 19.68
C ASN A 128 12.69 -2.92 18.34
N LYS A 129 12.53 -2.14 17.26
CA LYS A 129 12.39 -2.63 15.87
C LYS A 129 11.25 -3.64 15.68
N GLY A 130 10.09 -3.40 16.29
CA GLY A 130 8.89 -4.22 16.13
C GLY A 130 8.66 -5.23 17.25
N GLN A 131 9.59 -5.37 18.21
CA GLN A 131 9.37 -6.22 19.37
C GLN A 131 8.09 -5.82 20.13
N LYS A 132 7.84 -4.51 20.25
CA LYS A 132 6.59 -4.00 20.83
C LYS A 132 6.12 -2.77 20.06
N ILE A 133 4.93 -2.87 19.48
CA ILE A 133 4.24 -1.76 18.84
C ILE A 133 3.16 -1.28 19.79
N LEU A 134 3.23 -0.02 20.21
CA LEU A 134 2.18 0.61 20.99
C LEU A 134 1.34 1.49 20.08
N LEU A 135 0.02 1.34 20.11
CA LEU A 135 -0.92 2.18 19.36
C LEU A 135 -1.90 2.85 20.30
N ARG A 136 -2.25 4.09 19.99
CA ARG A 136 -3.34 4.80 20.67
C ARG A 136 -4.67 4.39 20.03
N LEU A 137 -5.32 3.38 20.61
CA LEU A 137 -6.54 2.80 20.06
C LEU A 137 -7.80 3.57 20.47
N ARG A 138 -7.77 4.31 21.58
CA ARG A 138 -8.92 5.06 22.12
C ARG A 138 -8.91 6.55 21.78
N THR A 139 -10.09 7.14 21.80
CA THR A 139 -10.30 8.60 21.78
C THR A 139 -9.81 9.23 23.10
N ASP A 140 -9.63 10.55 23.11
CA ASP A 140 -8.97 11.26 24.23
C ASP A 140 -9.82 11.25 25.50
N ASP A 141 -11.10 11.00 25.35
CA ASP A 141 -12.08 10.83 26.41
C ASP A 141 -12.17 9.38 26.93
N LEU A 142 -11.40 8.43 26.35
CA LEU A 142 -11.44 6.97 26.65
C LEU A 142 -12.80 6.28 26.37
N LEU A 143 -13.82 7.02 25.93
CA LEU A 143 -15.18 6.54 25.72
C LEU A 143 -15.39 5.85 24.36
N GLY A 144 -14.42 5.95 23.45
CA GLY A 144 -14.51 5.39 22.11
C GLY A 144 -13.18 4.90 21.55
N PHE A 145 -13.24 4.28 20.37
CA PHE A 145 -12.07 3.84 19.62
C PHE A 145 -11.78 4.79 18.47
N ARG A 146 -10.49 5.12 18.27
CA ARG A 146 -10.02 5.89 17.12
C ARG A 146 -10.06 5.03 15.87
N LYS A 147 -10.61 5.60 14.79
CA LYS A 147 -10.55 5.02 13.46
C LYS A 147 -9.17 5.30 12.85
N PHE A 148 -8.33 4.28 12.77
CA PHE A 148 -7.13 4.36 11.92
C PHE A 148 -7.55 4.24 10.46
N LEU A 149 -7.76 5.38 9.79
CA LEU A 149 -7.84 5.41 8.34
C LEU A 149 -6.48 4.99 7.77
N ARG A 150 -6.51 4.02 6.85
CA ARG A 150 -5.36 3.31 6.29
C ARG A 150 -4.26 4.27 5.79
N TYR A 151 -3.11 4.32 6.48
CA TYR A 151 -1.85 4.59 5.79
C TYR A 151 -1.47 3.31 5.05
N VAL A 152 -1.59 3.36 3.73
CA VAL A 152 -1.11 2.30 2.83
C VAL A 152 0.41 2.25 2.96
N LEU A 153 0.93 1.23 3.63
CA LEU A 153 2.25 0.72 3.29
C LEU A 153 2.10 0.13 1.88
N LEU A 154 2.67 0.83 0.90
CA LEU A 154 2.77 0.39 -0.49
C LEU A 154 3.62 -0.89 -0.55
N ALA A 155 2.99 -2.04 -0.31
CA ALA A 155 3.50 -3.34 -0.73
C ALA A 155 2.69 -3.77 -1.96
N SER A 156 3.19 -3.34 -3.11
CA SER A 156 2.71 -3.68 -4.44
C SER A 156 2.98 -5.16 -4.73
N THR A 157 2.09 -6.05 -4.29
CA THR A 157 1.81 -7.37 -4.91
C THR A 157 0.90 -8.19 -4.00
N TRP A 158 -0.40 -8.06 -4.15
CA TRP A 158 -1.34 -9.11 -3.73
C TRP A 158 -2.38 -9.27 -4.82
N ARG A 159 -2.14 -10.24 -5.70
CA ARG A 159 -3.13 -10.78 -6.63
C ARG A 159 -3.66 -12.09 -6.04
N HIS A 160 -4.95 -12.33 -6.23
CA HIS A 160 -5.72 -13.53 -5.91
C HIS A 160 -6.34 -13.58 -4.50
N GLY A 161 -7.51 -12.93 -4.39
CA GLY A 161 -8.48 -13.11 -3.30
C GLY A 161 -9.05 -11.78 -2.80
N PRO A 162 -10.38 -11.64 -2.58
CA PRO A 162 -10.89 -10.50 -1.83
C PRO A 162 -10.27 -10.53 -0.43
N LEU A 163 -9.49 -9.50 -0.10
CA LEU A 163 -8.83 -9.39 1.19
C LEU A 163 -9.89 -9.43 2.31
N PRO A 164 -9.56 -9.95 3.51
CA PRO A 164 -10.43 -9.95 4.69
C PRO A 164 -11.03 -8.57 5.05
N CYS A 165 -10.46 -7.48 4.49
CA CYS A 165 -10.80 -6.07 4.71
C CYS A 165 -11.99 -5.52 3.90
N ASP A 166 -12.65 -6.28 3.03
CA ASP A 166 -13.86 -5.81 2.32
C ASP A 166 -15.17 -6.03 3.09
N ARG A 167 -15.15 -6.73 4.23
CA ARG A 167 -16.39 -7.04 4.99
C ARG A 167 -17.06 -5.80 5.57
N GLU A 168 -16.31 -4.90 6.22
CA GLU A 168 -16.86 -3.63 6.73
C GLU A 168 -17.46 -2.78 5.60
N ARG A 169 -16.75 -2.70 4.47
CA ARG A 169 -17.23 -1.98 3.29
C ARG A 169 -18.54 -2.59 2.78
N ARG A 170 -18.63 -3.92 2.67
CA ARG A 170 -19.87 -4.62 2.27
C ARG A 170 -21.02 -4.37 3.24
N ILE A 171 -20.76 -4.32 4.54
CA ILE A 171 -21.77 -3.93 5.56
C ILE A 171 -22.32 -2.53 5.25
N HIS A 172 -21.44 -1.56 4.99
CA HIS A 172 -21.83 -0.19 4.66
C HIS A 172 -22.59 -0.09 3.33
N ASP A 173 -22.09 -0.75 2.29
CA ASP A 173 -22.66 -0.69 0.95
C ASP A 173 -24.03 -1.38 0.91
N ALA A 174 -24.20 -2.51 1.61
CA ALA A 174 -25.48 -3.20 1.77
C ALA A 174 -26.55 -2.29 2.38
N ILE A 175 -26.25 -1.62 3.50
CA ILE A 175 -27.20 -0.70 4.14
C ILE A 175 -27.50 0.50 3.24
N ARG A 176 -26.49 1.08 2.59
CA ARG A 176 -26.68 2.22 1.69
C ARG A 176 -27.59 1.85 0.52
N HIS A 177 -27.37 0.70 -0.11
CA HIS A 177 -28.20 0.21 -1.22
C HIS A 177 -29.61 -0.10 -0.76
N LEU A 178 -29.78 -0.73 0.41
CA LEU A 178 -31.09 -0.99 1.01
C LEU A 178 -31.90 0.32 1.18
N GLN A 179 -31.26 1.40 1.63
CA GLN A 179 -31.92 2.71 1.77
C GLN A 179 -32.22 3.39 0.43
N ALA A 180 -31.40 3.14 -0.60
CA ALA A 180 -31.56 3.75 -1.92
C ALA A 180 -32.67 3.09 -2.75
N HIS A 181 -32.87 1.77 -2.60
CA HIS A 181 -33.72 0.98 -3.49
C HIS A 181 -35.12 0.68 -2.94
N TYR A 182 -35.36 0.83 -1.63
CA TYR A 182 -36.62 0.41 -1.00
C TYR A 182 -37.28 1.51 -0.15
N SER A 183 -38.58 1.33 0.12
CA SER A 183 -39.36 2.27 0.91
C SER A 183 -38.92 2.31 2.38
N VAL A 184 -38.99 3.50 2.98
CA VAL A 184 -38.57 3.75 4.38
C VAL A 184 -39.24 2.79 5.37
N GLU A 185 -40.52 2.45 5.17
CA GLU A 185 -41.25 1.52 6.03
C GLU A 185 -40.69 0.08 5.94
N SER A 186 -40.37 -0.38 4.73
CA SER A 186 -39.81 -1.70 4.50
C SER A 186 -38.40 -1.81 5.07
N VAL A 187 -37.60 -0.76 4.85
CA VAL A 187 -36.24 -0.64 5.40
C VAL A 187 -36.29 -0.65 6.93
N ALA A 188 -37.19 0.11 7.57
CA ALA A 188 -37.31 0.16 9.02
C ALA A 188 -37.63 -1.23 9.63
N LYS A 189 -38.53 -2.00 9.00
CA LYS A 189 -38.86 -3.38 9.43
C LYS A 189 -37.65 -4.30 9.30
N ALA A 190 -36.95 -4.26 8.17
CA ALA A 190 -35.75 -5.06 7.92
C ALA A 190 -34.62 -4.73 8.92
N VAL A 191 -34.31 -3.44 9.09
CA VAL A 191 -33.29 -2.92 9.99
C VAL A 191 -33.61 -3.29 11.44
N SER A 192 -34.86 -3.17 11.87
CA SER A 192 -35.29 -3.56 13.23
C SER A 192 -35.05 -5.04 13.52
N LEU A 193 -35.41 -5.93 12.58
CA LEU A 193 -35.17 -7.36 12.75
C LEU A 193 -33.67 -7.70 12.71
N LEU A 194 -32.90 -7.13 11.78
CA LEU A 194 -31.45 -7.31 11.72
C LEU A 194 -30.77 -6.80 13.00
N HIS A 195 -31.17 -5.63 13.51
CA HIS A 195 -30.62 -5.08 14.75
C HIS A 195 -30.91 -6.00 15.93
N LYS A 196 -32.11 -6.57 16.02
CA LYS A 196 -32.46 -7.56 17.04
C LYS A 196 -31.64 -8.84 16.93
N ILE A 197 -31.42 -9.35 15.71
CA ILE A 197 -30.59 -10.54 15.48
C ILE A 197 -29.16 -10.28 15.99
N VAL A 198 -28.53 -9.19 15.54
CA VAL A 198 -27.15 -8.85 15.92
C VAL A 198 -27.05 -8.54 17.42
N SER A 199 -28.02 -7.82 17.99
CA SER A 199 -28.06 -7.52 19.43
C SER A 199 -28.17 -8.77 20.29
N ASN A 200 -28.99 -9.75 19.89
CA ASN A 200 -29.10 -11.01 20.63
C ASN A 200 -27.78 -11.79 20.63
N ILE A 201 -27.03 -11.77 19.53
CA ILE A 201 -25.71 -12.43 19.44
C ILE A 201 -24.71 -11.76 20.37
N ILE A 202 -24.67 -10.41 20.37
CA ILE A 202 -23.75 -9.63 21.22
C ILE A 202 -24.09 -9.81 22.71
N SER A 203 -25.38 -9.81 23.07
CA SER A 203 -25.83 -9.95 24.46
C SER A 203 -25.72 -11.38 25.01
N HIS A 204 -25.78 -12.38 24.14
CA HIS A 204 -25.76 -13.80 24.51
C HIS A 204 -24.75 -14.60 23.65
N PRO A 205 -23.44 -14.30 23.75
CA PRO A 205 -22.44 -14.89 22.86
C PRO A 205 -22.33 -16.41 23.02
N ALA A 206 -22.52 -16.95 24.23
CA ALA A 206 -22.41 -18.38 24.51
C ALA A 206 -23.61 -19.21 24.02
N ASP A 207 -24.74 -18.58 23.71
CA ASP A 207 -25.95 -19.29 23.28
C ASP A 207 -25.94 -19.52 21.77
N ALA A 208 -25.66 -20.76 21.38
CA ALA A 208 -25.61 -21.18 19.98
C ALA A 208 -26.93 -20.98 19.22
N LYS A 209 -28.07 -20.86 19.92
CA LYS A 209 -29.38 -20.63 19.29
C LYS A 209 -29.41 -19.32 18.50
N PHE A 210 -28.75 -18.26 18.98
CA PHE A 210 -28.73 -16.96 18.31
C PHE A 210 -27.77 -16.90 17.11
N ARG A 211 -26.89 -17.90 16.97
CA ARG A 211 -25.94 -18.03 15.86
C ARG A 211 -26.56 -18.68 14.62
N SER A 212 -27.85 -19.00 14.65
CA SER A 212 -28.55 -19.65 13.55
C SER A 212 -29.88 -18.97 13.25
N ILE A 213 -30.14 -18.75 11.96
CA ILE A 213 -31.39 -18.15 11.46
C ILE A 213 -32.02 -19.13 10.47
N ARG A 214 -33.23 -19.62 10.77
CA ARG A 214 -33.97 -20.54 9.89
C ARG A 214 -34.63 -19.78 8.73
N LYS A 215 -34.43 -20.23 7.50
CA LYS A 215 -35.04 -19.62 6.31
C LYS A 215 -36.57 -19.71 6.30
N ALA A 216 -37.12 -20.81 6.85
CA ALA A 216 -38.57 -21.01 6.98
C ALA A 216 -39.26 -20.07 7.99
N ASN A 217 -38.52 -19.23 8.72
CA ASN A 217 -39.11 -18.28 9.65
C ASN A 217 -39.83 -17.17 8.87
N ARG A 218 -41.17 -17.13 8.98
CA ARG A 218 -42.03 -16.16 8.27
C ARG A 218 -41.66 -14.69 8.50
N LEU A 219 -41.17 -14.34 9.70
CA LEU A 219 -40.73 -12.96 9.97
C LEU A 219 -39.42 -12.65 9.26
N PHE A 220 -38.47 -13.58 9.27
CA PHE A 220 -37.21 -13.42 8.56
C PHE A 220 -37.41 -13.37 7.05
N ASP A 221 -38.18 -14.31 6.51
CA ASP A 221 -38.56 -14.36 5.10
C ASP A 221 -39.28 -13.07 4.67
N GLY A 222 -40.27 -12.67 5.47
CA GLY A 222 -41.10 -11.51 5.24
C GLY A 222 -40.41 -10.16 5.52
N GLN A 223 -39.26 -10.06 6.17
CA GLN A 223 -38.66 -8.74 6.48
C GLN A 223 -37.22 -8.61 6.02
N VAL A 224 -36.51 -9.72 5.80
CA VAL A 224 -35.06 -9.72 5.56
C VAL A 224 -34.74 -10.50 4.29
N ALA A 225 -35.22 -11.74 4.15
CA ALA A 225 -34.81 -12.61 3.04
C ALA A 225 -35.23 -12.11 1.64
N ARG A 226 -36.30 -11.30 1.58
CA ARG A 226 -36.75 -10.67 0.33
C ARG A 226 -35.78 -9.61 -0.23
N PHE A 227 -34.82 -9.14 0.58
CA PHE A 227 -33.87 -8.10 0.21
C PHE A 227 -32.47 -8.70 0.02
N PRO A 228 -31.91 -8.71 -1.19
CA PRO A 228 -30.57 -9.25 -1.42
C PRO A 228 -29.50 -8.49 -0.62
N GLU A 229 -29.68 -7.19 -0.39
CA GLU A 229 -28.76 -6.36 0.40
C GLU A 229 -28.72 -6.81 1.87
N CYS A 230 -29.86 -7.24 2.42
CA CYS A 230 -29.91 -7.77 3.78
C CYS A 230 -29.18 -9.12 3.89
N LEU A 231 -29.23 -9.94 2.85
CA LEU A 231 -28.47 -11.20 2.79
C LEU A 231 -26.97 -10.92 2.69
N GLU A 232 -26.56 -9.99 1.83
CA GLU A 232 -25.16 -9.53 1.73
C GLU A 232 -24.65 -8.97 3.05
N PHE A 233 -25.48 -8.23 3.79
CA PHE A 233 -25.14 -7.75 5.14
C PHE A 233 -24.84 -8.91 6.10
N LEU A 234 -25.67 -9.97 6.12
CA LEU A 234 -25.45 -11.15 6.95
C LEU A 234 -24.18 -11.91 6.54
N LEU A 235 -23.96 -12.09 5.24
CA LEU A 235 -22.74 -12.72 4.71
C LEU A 235 -21.48 -11.92 5.08
N ALA A 236 -21.56 -10.58 5.03
CA ALA A 236 -20.47 -9.69 5.41
C ALA A 236 -20.17 -9.74 6.92
N LEU A 237 -21.18 -9.96 7.77
CA LEU A 237 -21.00 -10.18 9.21
C LEU A 237 -20.32 -11.53 9.54
N GLY A 238 -20.35 -12.49 8.62
CA GLY A 238 -19.75 -13.82 8.82
C GLY A 238 -20.76 -14.97 8.91
N PHE A 239 -22.03 -14.72 8.57
CA PHE A 239 -22.97 -15.81 8.32
C PHE A 239 -22.62 -16.53 7.02
N GLU A 240 -22.80 -17.84 7.02
CA GLU A 240 -22.73 -18.68 5.84
C GLU A 240 -24.13 -19.16 5.49
N ASP A 241 -24.42 -19.16 4.18
CA ASP A 241 -25.69 -19.64 3.66
C ASP A 241 -25.68 -21.17 3.55
N GLN A 242 -26.48 -21.85 4.36
CA GLN A 242 -26.70 -23.30 4.28
C GLN A 242 -28.10 -23.58 3.71
N THR A 243 -28.37 -24.84 3.36
CA THR A 243 -29.61 -25.25 2.67
C THR A 243 -30.88 -24.72 3.37
N GLU A 244 -30.99 -24.87 4.69
CA GLU A 244 -32.21 -24.51 5.45
C GLU A 244 -32.05 -23.31 6.40
N LYS A 245 -30.82 -22.84 6.62
CA LYS A 245 -30.50 -21.84 7.64
C LYS A 245 -29.26 -21.03 7.28
N PHE A 246 -29.20 -19.80 7.77
CA PHE A 246 -27.95 -19.05 7.89
C PHE A 246 -27.30 -19.39 9.24
N VAL A 247 -25.99 -19.62 9.23
CA VAL A 247 -25.22 -19.94 10.44
C VAL A 247 -24.03 -19.00 10.54
N LEU A 248 -23.85 -18.36 11.70
CA LEU A 248 -22.67 -17.55 11.98
C LEU A 248 -21.47 -18.49 12.21
N VAL A 249 -20.60 -18.60 11.20
CA VAL A 249 -19.40 -19.44 11.25
C VAL A 249 -18.17 -18.63 11.64
N ARG A 250 -18.06 -17.41 11.11
CA ARG A 250 -16.93 -16.51 11.38
C ARG A 250 -17.35 -15.44 12.38
N GLU A 251 -17.12 -15.73 13.66
CA GLU A 251 -17.42 -14.78 14.73
C GLU A 251 -16.33 -13.70 14.80
N ASP A 252 -16.68 -12.49 14.36
CA ASP A 252 -15.85 -11.30 14.48
C ASP A 252 -16.62 -10.25 15.31
N PRO A 253 -16.31 -10.11 16.61
CA PRO A 253 -17.01 -9.18 17.49
C PRO A 253 -16.99 -7.73 16.96
N ALA A 254 -15.92 -7.31 16.29
CA ALA A 254 -15.82 -5.95 15.76
C ALA A 254 -16.84 -5.72 14.63
N LEU A 255 -16.97 -6.68 13.70
CA LEU A 255 -17.95 -6.59 12.63
C LEU A 255 -19.40 -6.63 13.15
N LEU A 256 -19.68 -7.44 14.17
CA LEU A 256 -20.99 -7.47 14.83
C LEU A 256 -21.34 -6.10 15.45
N TRP A 257 -20.38 -5.49 16.14
CA TRP A 257 -20.54 -4.15 16.72
C TRP A 257 -20.72 -3.07 15.66
N ILE A 258 -19.94 -3.11 14.58
CA ILE A 258 -20.08 -2.18 13.45
C ILE A 258 -21.45 -2.32 12.80
N GLY A 259 -21.87 -3.55 12.50
CA GLY A 259 -23.18 -3.85 11.92
C GLY A 259 -24.31 -3.34 12.81
N ARG A 260 -24.25 -3.61 14.12
CA ARG A 260 -25.22 -3.10 15.11
C ARG A 260 -25.29 -1.58 15.09
N SER A 261 -24.15 -0.90 15.24
CA SER A 261 -24.09 0.57 15.28
C SER A 261 -24.65 1.21 14.01
N LYS A 262 -24.40 0.60 12.84
CA LYS A 262 -24.95 1.09 11.57
C LYS A 262 -26.46 0.93 11.46
N LEU A 263 -27.01 -0.17 11.99
CA LEU A 263 -28.45 -0.38 12.01
C LEU A 263 -29.14 0.53 13.04
N GLU A 264 -28.51 0.77 14.19
CA GLU A 264 -29.05 1.59 15.28
C GLU A 264 -29.34 3.03 14.86
N VAL A 265 -28.46 3.63 14.06
CA VAL A 265 -28.66 4.98 13.49
C VAL A 265 -29.90 5.09 12.59
N LEU A 266 -30.36 3.95 12.05
CA LEU A 266 -31.51 3.89 11.14
C LEU A 266 -32.82 3.50 11.85
N LEU A 267 -32.77 3.17 13.13
CA LEU A 267 -33.97 2.92 13.91
C LEU A 267 -34.63 4.26 14.26
N PRO A 268 -35.97 4.35 14.21
CA PRO A 268 -36.65 5.53 14.73
C PRO A 268 -36.28 5.71 16.19
N ALA A 269 -35.92 6.94 16.58
CA ALA A 269 -35.67 7.27 17.97
C ALA A 269 -36.90 6.84 18.79
N VAL A 270 -36.68 6.00 19.80
CA VAL A 270 -37.73 5.59 20.72
C VAL A 270 -38.25 6.87 21.38
N ALA A 271 -39.48 7.27 21.04
CA ALA A 271 -40.19 8.37 21.67
C ALA A 271 -40.66 7.97 23.08
#